data_AF-A0A1E7Z2G8-F1
#
_entry.id   AF-A0A1E7Z2G8-F1
#
_cell.length_a   1.000
_cell.length_b   1.000
_cell.length_c   1.000
_cell.angle_alpha   90.00
_cell.angle_beta   90.00
_cell.angle_gamma   90.00
#
_symmetry.space_group_name_H-M   'P 1'
#
loop_
_entity.id
_entity.type
_entity.pdbx_description
1 polymer ?
#
loop_
_entity_poly.entity_id
_entity_poly.type
_entity_poly.pdbx_seq_one_letter_code
_entity_poly.pdbx_strand_id
1 'polypeptide(L)' 'MKVNGRWAYLYRAVDSRGCTINFYLSSRRHTKAAYRFMGKLLNNTKRLQIPRLINTDKV' A
#
# COMPACT_ATOMS: atom_id res chain seq x y z
N MET A 1 0.45 6.86 -11.44
CA MET A 1 1.86 7.20 -11.78
C MET A 1 2.26 6.53 -13.09
N LYS A 2 3.20 7.10 -13.84
CA LYS A 2 3.71 6.53 -15.09
C LYS A 2 5.01 5.75 -14.81
N VAL A 3 5.04 4.46 -15.16
CA VAL A 3 6.18 3.55 -14.96
C VAL A 3 6.47 2.87 -16.28
N ASN A 4 7.69 3.04 -16.80
CA ASN A 4 8.11 2.50 -18.09
C ASN A 4 7.08 2.74 -19.22
N GLY A 5 6.62 3.99 -19.34
CA GLY A 5 5.63 4.39 -20.36
C GLY A 5 4.17 4.05 -20.04
N ARG A 6 3.87 3.22 -19.04
CA ARG A 6 2.51 2.76 -18.71
C ARG A 6 1.97 3.42 -17.45
N TRP A 7 0.67 3.71 -17.43
CA TRP A 7 -0.01 4.19 -16.22
C TRP A 7 -0.29 3.05 -15.25
N ALA A 8 -0.03 3.30 -13.97
CA ALA A 8 -0.30 2.39 -12.87
C ALA A 8 -0.92 3.12 -11.68
N TYR A 9 -1.76 2.41 -10.93
CA TYR A 9 -2.27 2.81 -9.64
C TYR A 9 -1.23 2.49 -8.56
N LEU A 10 -0.94 3.48 -7.74
CA LEU A 10 -0.02 3.38 -6.62
C LEU A 10 -0.81 3.20 -5.34
N TYR A 11 -0.59 2.07 -4.67
CA TYR A 11 -0.99 1.86 -3.29
C TYR A 11 0.25 2.08 -2.43
N ARG A 12 0.19 2.97 -1.44
CA ARG A 12 1.33 3.33 -0.60
C ARG A 12 0.92 3.29 0.86
N ALA A 13 1.76 2.68 1.69
CA ALA A 13 1.64 2.73 3.14
C ALA A 13 2.69 3.71 3.68
N VAL A 14 2.25 4.64 4.51
CA VAL A 14 3.10 5.62 5.17
C VAL A 14 2.93 5.49 6.69
N ASP A 15 3.99 5.75 7.44
CA ASP A 15 3.91 5.87 8.89
C ASP A 15 3.30 7.22 9.30
N SER A 16 3.10 7.43 10.60
CA SER A 16 2.54 8.68 11.14
C SER A 16 3.43 9.91 10.93
N ARG A 17 4.71 9.72 10.59
CA ARG A 17 5.66 10.79 10.27
C ARG A 17 5.74 11.06 8.76
N GLY A 18 4.94 10.35 7.95
CA GLY A 18 4.94 10.46 6.50
C GLY A 18 6.05 9.65 5.81
N CYS A 19 6.80 8.83 6.55
CA CYS A 19 7.81 7.96 5.96
C CYS A 19 7.14 6.80 5.21
N THR A 20 7.56 6.53 3.98
CA THR A 20 7.01 5.43 3.19
C THR A 20 7.50 4.09 3.74
N ILE A 21 6.56 3.24 4.15
CA ILE A 21 6.84 1.90 4.66
C ILE A 21 6.92 0.91 3.49
N ASN A 22 5.94 0.97 2.59
CA ASN A 22 5.86 0.08 1.44
C ASN A 22 4.99 0.68 0.33
N PHE A 23 5.14 0.15 -0.88
CA PHE A 23 4.34 0.51 -2.03
C PHE A 23 4.00 -0.72 -2.88
N TYR A 24 2.91 -0.60 -3.63
CA TYR A 24 2.46 -1.60 -4.58
C TYR A 24 1.85 -0.93 -5.80
N LEU A 25 2.21 -1.46 -6.97
CA LEU A 25 1.72 -0.99 -8.25
C LEU A 25 0.73 -1.99 -8.83
N SER A 26 -0.39 -1.48 -9.33
CA SER A 26 -1.36 -2.28 -10.06
C SER A 26 -1.77 -1.57 -11.35
N SER A 27 -2.03 -2.36 -12.40
CA SER A 27 -2.60 -1.84 -13.64
C SER A 27 -4.08 -1.44 -13.50
N ARG A 28 -4.77 -1.88 -12.43
CA ARG A 28 -6.20 -1.62 -12.19
C ARG A 28 -6.44 -1.09 -10.77
N ARG A 29 -7.42 -0.19 -10.62
CA ARG A 29 -7.95 0.24 -9.32
C ARG A 29 -9.09 -0.68 -8.93
N HIS A 30 -8.87 -1.54 -7.95
CA HIS A 30 -9.92 -2.43 -7.45
C HIS A 30 -9.58 -2.96 -6.05
N THR A 31 -10.61 -3.32 -5.30
CA THR A 31 -10.51 -3.82 -3.91
C THR A 31 -9.54 -5.00 -3.78
N LYS A 32 -9.53 -5.93 -4.74
CA LYS A 32 -8.61 -7.08 -4.76
C LYS A 32 -7.13 -6.69 -4.76
N ALA A 33 -6.77 -5.56 -5.37
CA ALA A 33 -5.39 -5.06 -5.38
C ALA A 33 -5.03 -4.44 -4.03
N ALA A 34 -5.97 -3.71 -3.41
CA ALA A 34 -5.81 -3.17 -2.08
C ALA A 34 -5.59 -4.29 -1.04
N TYR A 35 -6.42 -5.34 -1.05
CA TYR A 35 -6.23 -6.49 -0.15
C TYR A 35 -4.91 -7.23 -0.39
N ARG A 36 -4.49 -7.37 -1.65
CA ARG A 36 -3.17 -7.96 -1.99
C ARG A 36 -2.01 -7.13 -1.46
N PHE A 37 -2.09 -5.80 -1.62
CA PHE A 37 -1.09 -4.89 -1.06
C PHE A 37 -1.05 -5.00 0.47
N MET A 38 -2.21 -4.97 1.11
CA MET A 38 -2.36 -5.06 2.55
C MET A 38 -1.80 -6.37 3.12
N GLY A 39 -2.12 -7.51 2.50
CA GLY A 39 -1.54 -8.81 2.90
C GLY A 39 -0.02 -8.84 2.77
N LYS A 40 0.54 -8.29 1.68
CA LYS A 40 2.00 -8.18 1.51
C LYS A 40 2.63 -7.26 2.57
N LEU A 41 1.98 -6.15 2.88
CA LEU A 41 2.46 -5.21 3.90
C LEU A 41 2.55 -5.92 5.25
N LEU A 42 1.46 -6.56 5.69
CA LEU A 42 1.41 -7.22 6.99
C LEU A 42 2.36 -8.43 7.08
N ASN A 43 2.47 -9.24 6.03
CA ASN A 43 3.36 -10.40 6.02
C ASN A 43 4.85 -10.01 6.07
N ASN A 44 5.21 -8.85 5.51
CA ASN A 44 6.59 -8.35 5.53
C ASN A 44 6.89 -7.48 6.76
N THR A 45 5.89 -7.20 7.59
CA THR A 45 6.05 -6.35 8.78
C THR A 45 6.48 -7.22 9.96
N LYS A 46 7.56 -6.83 10.66
CA LYS A 46 7.96 -7.50 11.91
C LYS A 46 6.81 -7.45 12.90
N ARG A 47 6.61 -8.50 13.71
CA ARG A 47 5.48 -8.61 14.65
C ARG A 47 5.30 -7.39 15.57
N LEU A 48 6.40 -6.76 15.97
CA LEU A 48 6.42 -5.55 16.81
C LEU A 48 6.03 -4.26 16.07
N GLN A 49 5.96 -4.28 14.75
CA GLN A 49 5.69 -3.12 13.88
C GLN A 49 4.32 -3.22 13.21
N ILE A 50 3.51 -4.23 13.55
CA ILE A 50 2.15 -4.35 13.03
C ILE A 50 1.35 -3.12 13.52
N PRO A 51 0.81 -2.30 12.60
CA PRO A 51 0.09 -1.10 13.00
C PRO A 51 -1.22 -1.48 13.72
N ARG A 52 -1.50 -0.79 14.83
CA ARG A 52 -2.76 -0.98 15.58
C ARG A 52 -3.95 -0.29 14.90
N LEU A 53 -3.69 0.74 14.12
CA LEU A 53 -4.68 1.52 13.40
C LEU A 53 -4.16 1.77 11.97
N ILE A 54 -5.04 1.55 10.99
CA ILE A 54 -4.77 1.83 9.59
C ILE A 54 -5.89 2.73 9.10
N ASN A 55 -5.51 3.93 8.67
CA ASN A 55 -6.42 4.87 8.05
C ASN A 55 -6.28 4.76 6.54
N THR A 56 -7.41 4.76 5.84
CA THR A 56 -7.48 4.88 4.39
C THR A 56 -8.21 6.16 4.03
N ASP A 57 -7.92 6.70 2.87
CA ASP A 57 -8.76 7.71 2.26
C ASP A 57 -10.19 7.15 2.05
N LYS A 58 -11.19 8.02 2.21
CA LYS A 58 -12.54 7.69 1.77
C LYS A 58 -12.52 7.68 0.25
N VAL A 59 -12.92 6.54 -0.33
CA VAL A 59 -13.08 6.36 -1.78
C VAL A 59 -14.33 7.09 -2.24
#